data_AF-A0A535JYJ5-F1
#
_entry.id   AF-A0A535JYJ5-F1
#
_cell.length_a   1.000
_cell.length_b   1.000
_cell.length_c   1.000
_cell.angle_alpha   90.00
_cell.angle_beta   90.00
_cell.angle_gamma   90.00
#
_symmetry.space_group_name_H-M   'P 1'
#
loop_
_entity.id
_entity.type
_entity.pdbx_description
1 polymer ?
#
loop_
_entity_poly.entity_id
_entity_poly.type
_entity_poly.pdbx_seq_one_letter_code
_entity_poly.pdbx_strand_id
1 'polypeptide(L)'
;MSKLGDQLRAQRERKGITLEQAAGDTRIREKFLKALEDGDYRSLPGPVYTRGFLRNYAEYLDLETDELVVLFQQERGGAPPEPTPKRTFKPYRPVVHQSFIFRPVVFVPVLIIAFVGLFLGYIYYQFTTFATLPKLEITDPSTDGLVASGDLLVRGVTVPGGRVTVTVYPGPEVLDLRSGDDGNFGVTVSLNPGSNHLVVDVLDAAGKTNHVSRTIQYQAPATAIGPAPQLIVDQPAAGATLTNVSVLVSGHVDRSVSRLLINNIAVAVSSEGTFQSRYYLPAGPQSFRVTAQTSSGGTVEETRNVVVVYTAAVVNVFVRGGDTWLLATVDGADVAGSGRVYKDGETAAFIGKEVRIRAGNGAAAQVIYNGQLIAGLGKQGEVVERVFVAQ
;
A
#
# COMPACT_ATOMS: atom_id res chain seq x y z
N MET A 1 97.00 55.54 -66.27
CA MET A 1 95.64 55.76 -66.77
C MET A 1 94.97 54.40 -66.86
N SER A 2 93.82 54.25 -66.21
CA SER A 2 93.07 52.99 -66.15
C SER A 2 92.06 52.99 -67.29
N LYS A 3 92.12 51.98 -68.16
CA LYS A 3 91.16 51.83 -69.26
C LYS A 3 89.74 51.62 -68.72
N LEU A 4 89.62 50.95 -67.58
CA LEU A 4 88.34 50.76 -66.89
C LEU A 4 87.79 52.08 -66.36
N GLY A 5 88.62 52.85 -65.65
CA GLY A 5 88.21 54.13 -65.08
C GLY A 5 87.76 55.12 -66.14
N ASP A 6 88.50 55.18 -67.27
CA ASP A 6 88.17 56.02 -68.41
C ASP A 6 86.83 55.62 -69.06
N GLN A 7 86.54 54.32 -69.18
CA GLN A 7 85.27 53.81 -69.71
C GLN A 7 84.08 54.18 -68.81
N LEU A 8 84.23 53.99 -67.49
CA LEU A 8 83.20 54.36 -66.52
C LEU A 8 82.90 55.86 -66.56
N ARG A 9 83.96 56.69 -66.54
CA ARG A 9 83.83 58.15 -66.60
C ARG A 9 83.16 58.60 -67.89
N ALA A 10 83.63 58.11 -69.04
CA ALA A 10 83.10 58.50 -70.34
C ALA A 10 81.62 58.13 -70.47
N GLN A 11 81.20 56.98 -69.95
CA GLN A 11 79.79 56.58 -69.99
C GLN A 11 78.92 57.42 -69.06
N ARG A 12 79.39 57.69 -67.83
CA ARG A 12 78.67 58.58 -66.89
C ARG A 12 78.48 59.96 -67.50
N GLU A 13 79.53 60.54 -68.08
CA GLU A 13 79.48 61.87 -68.69
C GLU A 13 78.60 61.90 -69.94
N ARG A 14 78.60 60.84 -70.76
CA ARG A 14 77.66 60.70 -71.90
C ARG A 14 76.20 60.68 -71.48
N LYS A 15 75.90 60.10 -70.32
CA LYS A 15 74.55 60.13 -69.73
C LYS A 15 74.22 61.45 -69.03
N GLY A 16 75.17 62.39 -68.93
CA GLY A 16 74.99 63.67 -68.24
C GLY A 16 74.87 63.55 -66.71
N ILE A 17 75.33 62.45 -66.12
CA ILE A 17 75.16 62.16 -64.69
C ILE A 17 76.35 62.70 -63.89
N THR A 18 76.09 63.36 -62.76
CA THR A 18 77.15 63.80 -61.83
C THR A 18 77.59 62.66 -60.92
N LEU A 19 78.83 62.70 -60.43
CA LEU A 19 79.34 61.71 -59.47
C LEU A 19 78.50 61.66 -58.18
N GLU A 20 78.01 62.80 -57.71
CA GLU A 20 77.14 62.92 -56.54
C GLU A 20 75.79 62.20 -56.76
N GLN A 21 75.18 62.39 -57.94
CA GLN A 21 73.93 61.72 -58.30
C GLN A 21 74.12 60.20 -58.39
N ALA A 22 75.19 59.75 -59.08
CA ALA A 22 75.53 58.34 -59.14
C ALA A 22 75.78 57.72 -57.75
N ALA A 23 76.40 58.48 -56.84
CA ALA A 23 76.64 58.05 -55.47
C ALA A 23 75.34 57.88 -54.68
N GLY A 24 74.38 58.80 -54.86
CA GLY A 24 73.05 58.72 -54.27
C GLY A 24 72.28 57.49 -54.75
N ASP A 25 72.25 57.27 -56.07
CA ASP A 25 71.44 56.22 -56.68
C ASP A 25 72.01 54.82 -56.43
N THR A 26 73.33 54.64 -56.59
CA THR A 26 73.99 53.34 -56.35
C THR A 26 74.22 53.05 -54.86
N ARG A 27 74.04 54.06 -54.00
CA ARG A 27 74.40 54.05 -52.57
C ARG A 27 75.89 53.76 -52.31
N ILE A 28 76.75 54.00 -53.30
CA ILE A 28 78.20 53.91 -53.16
C ILE A 28 78.73 55.31 -52.89
N ARG A 29 79.51 55.49 -51.82
CA ARG A 29 80.06 56.82 -51.50
C ARG A 29 80.84 57.39 -52.68
N GLU A 30 80.60 58.65 -52.99
CA GLU A 30 81.18 59.35 -54.14
C GLU A 30 82.70 59.17 -54.26
N LYS A 31 83.43 59.24 -53.13
CA LYS A 31 84.89 59.02 -53.10
C LYS A 31 85.33 57.69 -53.72
N PHE A 32 84.51 56.64 -53.63
CA PHE A 32 84.81 55.33 -54.19
C PHE A 32 84.45 55.22 -55.67
N LEU A 33 83.36 55.87 -56.11
CA LEU A 33 83.06 55.99 -57.54
C LEU A 33 84.14 56.80 -58.26
N LYS A 34 84.57 57.90 -57.65
CA LYS A 34 85.69 58.70 -58.12
C LYS A 34 86.98 57.88 -58.19
N ALA A 35 87.30 57.12 -57.14
CA ALA A 35 88.47 56.24 -57.14
C ALA A 35 88.42 55.15 -58.22
N LEU A 36 87.24 54.61 -58.54
CA LEU A 36 87.05 53.68 -59.66
C LEU A 36 87.31 54.37 -61.01
N GLU A 37 86.79 55.58 -61.21
CA GLU A 37 87.03 56.36 -62.44
C GLU A 37 88.48 56.84 -62.59
N ASP A 38 89.17 57.13 -61.49
CA ASP A 38 90.58 57.52 -61.48
C ASP A 38 91.54 56.31 -61.57
N GLY A 39 91.02 55.08 -61.45
CA GLY A 39 91.82 53.86 -61.36
C GLY A 39 92.65 53.76 -60.08
N ASP A 40 92.34 54.55 -59.05
CA ASP A 40 93.01 54.52 -57.76
C ASP A 40 92.45 53.39 -56.87
N TYR A 41 92.82 52.15 -57.20
CA TYR A 41 92.32 50.98 -56.47
C TYR A 41 92.85 50.86 -55.03
N ARG A 42 93.83 51.68 -54.63
CA ARG A 42 94.40 51.67 -53.27
C ARG A 42 93.49 52.37 -52.26
N SER A 43 92.68 53.33 -52.71
CA SER A 43 91.71 54.04 -51.87
C SER A 43 90.36 53.32 -51.74
N LEU A 44 90.18 52.19 -52.44
CA LEU A 44 88.97 51.38 -52.39
C LEU A 44 88.99 50.36 -51.24
N PRO A 45 87.82 50.06 -50.62
CA PRO A 45 87.71 48.96 -49.66
C PRO A 45 88.02 47.64 -50.36
N GLY A 46 88.54 46.65 -49.61
CA GLY A 46 89.13 45.40 -50.12
C GLY A 46 88.38 44.69 -51.27
N PRO A 47 89.05 43.77 -51.98
CA PRO A 47 88.69 43.32 -53.34
C PRO A 47 87.26 42.84 -53.53
N VAL A 48 86.67 42.21 -52.52
CA VAL A 48 85.29 41.73 -52.55
C VAL A 48 84.30 42.89 -52.67
N TYR A 49 84.50 43.96 -51.89
CA TYR A 49 83.66 45.15 -51.92
C TYR A 49 83.89 45.96 -53.19
N THR A 50 85.14 46.07 -53.65
CA THR A 50 85.43 46.76 -54.92
C THR A 50 84.69 46.13 -56.09
N ARG A 51 84.66 44.80 -56.15
CA ARG A 51 83.95 44.07 -57.21
C ARG A 51 82.44 44.30 -57.14
N GLY A 52 81.88 44.35 -55.94
CA GLY A 52 80.47 44.71 -55.73
C GLY A 52 80.15 46.13 -56.19
N PHE A 53 81.02 47.10 -55.86
CA PHE A 53 80.85 48.49 -56.31
C PHE A 53 80.96 48.64 -57.82
N LEU A 54 81.94 47.98 -58.43
CA LEU A 54 82.11 47.99 -59.88
C LEU A 54 80.89 47.40 -60.59
N ARG A 55 80.36 46.26 -60.11
CA ARG A 55 79.17 45.63 -60.68
C ARG A 55 77.95 46.53 -60.60
N ASN A 56 77.65 47.05 -59.41
CA ASN A 56 76.51 47.94 -59.20
C ASN A 56 76.65 49.24 -60.02
N TYR A 57 77.86 49.81 -60.10
CA TYR A 57 78.08 51.03 -60.88
C TYR A 57 78.04 50.80 -62.40
N ALA A 58 78.58 49.67 -62.88
CA ALA A 58 78.47 49.27 -64.28
C ALA A 58 77.01 49.05 -64.69
N GLU A 59 76.24 48.36 -63.86
CA GLU A 59 74.80 48.14 -64.07
C GLU A 59 74.03 49.46 -64.10
N TYR A 60 74.32 50.38 -63.16
CA TYR A 60 73.73 51.73 -63.17
C TYR A 60 74.08 52.55 -64.43
N LEU A 61 75.28 52.35 -64.98
CA LEU A 61 75.72 53.00 -66.22
C LEU A 61 75.29 52.25 -67.49
N ASP A 62 74.54 51.15 -67.38
CA ASP A 62 74.18 50.22 -68.47
C ASP A 62 75.40 49.74 -69.27
N LEU A 63 76.47 49.39 -68.57
CA LEU A 63 77.68 48.78 -69.14
C LEU A 63 77.71 47.28 -68.88
N GLU A 64 78.29 46.53 -69.81
CA GLU A 64 78.48 45.09 -69.65
C GLU A 64 79.41 44.81 -68.47
N THR A 65 78.83 44.26 -67.40
CA THR A 65 79.49 44.15 -66.11
C THR A 65 80.62 43.14 -66.14
N ASP A 66 80.42 42.02 -66.81
CA ASP A 66 81.39 40.92 -66.76
C ASP A 66 82.70 41.31 -67.46
N GLU A 67 82.63 42.09 -68.54
CA GLU A 67 83.81 42.66 -69.21
C GLU A 67 84.61 43.61 -68.30
N LEU A 68 83.91 44.52 -67.61
CA LEU A 68 84.57 45.46 -66.68
C LEU A 68 85.18 44.74 -65.47
N VAL A 69 84.53 43.70 -64.95
CA VAL A 69 85.07 42.90 -63.84
C VAL A 69 86.33 42.14 -64.27
N VAL A 70 86.43 41.72 -65.53
CA VAL A 70 87.66 41.14 -66.09
C VAL A 70 88.74 42.19 -66.24
N LEU A 71 88.43 43.37 -66.79
CA LEU A 71 89.39 44.47 -66.93
C LEU A 71 89.95 44.91 -65.56
N PHE A 72 89.08 45.00 -64.55
CA PHE A 72 89.47 45.29 -63.17
C PHE A 72 90.44 44.25 -62.59
N GLN A 73 90.21 42.96 -62.85
CA GLN A 73 91.12 41.90 -62.39
C GLN A 73 92.48 41.96 -63.08
N GLN A 74 92.50 42.29 -64.39
CA GLN A 74 93.73 42.48 -65.16
C GLN A 74 94.52 43.70 -64.66
N GLU A 75 93.87 44.84 -64.44
CA GLU A 75 94.54 46.06 -63.97
C GLU A 75 95.02 45.98 -62.52
N ARG A 76 94.33 45.23 -61.66
CA ARG A 76 94.72 45.03 -60.26
C ARG A 76 95.83 43.99 -60.07
N GLY A 77 96.16 43.21 -61.10
CA GLY A 77 97.22 42.19 -61.05
C GLY A 77 96.92 41.01 -60.11
N GLY A 78 95.64 40.68 -59.89
CA GLY A 78 95.23 39.63 -58.95
C GLY A 78 94.91 38.30 -59.66
N ALA A 79 95.65 37.23 -59.34
CA ALA A 79 95.39 35.87 -59.81
C ALA A 79 93.98 35.36 -59.45
N PRO A 80 93.39 34.44 -60.23
CA PRO A 80 92.04 33.91 -59.98
C PRO A 80 91.94 33.29 -58.57
N PRO A 81 90.85 33.54 -57.81
CA PRO A 81 90.70 32.95 -56.48
C PRO A 81 90.57 31.43 -56.57
N GLU A 82 91.42 30.70 -55.84
CA GLU A 82 91.30 29.25 -55.67
C GLU A 82 89.93 28.86 -55.08
N PRO A 83 89.30 27.79 -55.58
CA PRO A 83 88.02 27.33 -55.06
C PRO A 83 88.18 26.73 -53.66
N THR A 84 87.84 27.49 -52.63
CA THR A 84 87.71 26.97 -51.26
C THR A 84 86.54 25.98 -51.15
N PRO A 85 86.69 24.85 -50.44
CA PRO A 85 85.67 23.81 -50.36
C PRO A 85 84.41 24.28 -49.63
N LYS A 86 83.24 23.95 -50.20
CA LYS A 86 81.92 24.22 -49.61
C LYS A 86 81.83 23.56 -48.23
N ARG A 87 81.75 24.37 -47.16
CA ARG A 87 81.43 23.90 -45.81
C ARG A 87 80.01 23.32 -45.80
N THR A 88 79.90 22.00 -45.65
CA THR A 88 78.64 21.30 -45.41
C THR A 88 78.22 21.50 -43.96
N PHE A 89 77.19 22.32 -43.75
CA PHE A 89 76.48 22.34 -42.46
C PHE A 89 75.62 21.07 -42.36
N LYS A 90 75.86 20.23 -41.35
CA LYS A 90 74.86 19.24 -40.92
C LYS A 90 73.73 19.99 -40.22
N PRO A 91 72.47 19.88 -40.65
CA PRO A 91 71.37 20.54 -39.96
C PRO A 91 71.26 19.99 -38.54
N TYR A 92 71.24 20.90 -37.55
CA TYR A 92 70.93 20.57 -36.17
C TYR A 92 69.52 19.96 -36.11
N ARG A 93 69.42 18.69 -35.72
CA ARG A 93 68.14 18.08 -35.34
C ARG A 93 67.79 18.61 -33.94
N PRO A 94 66.73 19.41 -33.76
CA PRO A 94 66.29 19.72 -32.41
C PRO A 94 65.85 18.40 -31.77
N VAL A 95 66.43 18.09 -30.61
CA VAL A 95 65.91 17.06 -29.71
C VAL A 95 64.56 17.59 -29.23
N VAL A 96 63.48 17.13 -29.85
CA VAL A 96 62.13 17.40 -29.39
C VAL A 96 61.96 16.60 -28.11
N HIS A 97 62.21 17.21 -26.95
CA HIS A 97 61.70 16.65 -25.70
C HIS A 97 60.19 16.55 -25.86
N GLN A 98 59.64 15.34 -25.70
CA GLN A 98 58.21 15.13 -25.53
C GLN A 98 57.78 15.76 -24.20
N SER A 99 57.66 17.09 -24.17
CA SER A 99 56.84 17.74 -23.16
C SER A 99 55.42 17.26 -23.39
N PHE A 100 54.77 16.81 -22.33
CA PHE A 100 53.37 16.43 -22.27
C PHE A 100 52.51 17.68 -22.57
N ILE A 101 52.37 18.04 -23.84
CA ILE A 101 51.57 19.19 -24.24
C ILE A 101 50.11 18.79 -24.07
N PHE A 102 49.45 19.42 -23.10
CA PHE A 102 48.01 19.36 -22.88
C PHE A 102 47.28 19.69 -24.20
N ARG A 103 46.83 18.67 -24.93
CA ARG A 103 46.04 18.82 -26.17
C ARG A 103 44.56 18.75 -25.80
N PRO A 104 43.79 19.85 -25.86
CA PRO A 104 42.39 19.88 -25.39
C PRO A 104 41.52 18.80 -26.04
N VAL A 105 41.80 18.45 -27.30
CA VAL A 105 41.07 17.45 -28.09
C VAL A 105 41.11 16.04 -27.46
N VAL A 106 42.14 15.70 -26.68
CA VAL A 106 42.24 14.39 -26.02
C VAL A 106 41.79 14.45 -24.56
N PHE A 107 42.04 15.57 -23.88
CA PHE A 107 41.70 15.72 -22.46
C PHE A 107 40.19 15.93 -22.22
N VAL A 108 39.51 16.68 -23.08
CA VAL A 108 38.07 16.96 -22.95
C VAL A 108 37.21 15.69 -22.99
N PRO A 109 37.35 14.76 -23.96
CA PRO A 109 36.54 13.54 -23.97
C PRO A 109 36.83 12.61 -22.78
N VAL A 110 38.09 12.50 -22.36
CA VAL A 110 38.45 11.70 -21.17
C VAL A 110 37.80 12.28 -19.91
N LEU A 111 37.80 13.61 -19.77
CA LEU A 111 37.15 14.29 -18.64
C LEU A 111 35.62 14.14 -18.69
N ILE A 112 35.01 14.19 -19.87
CA ILE A 112 33.57 13.92 -20.05
C ILE A 112 33.24 12.48 -19.67
N ILE A 113 34.02 11.50 -20.13
CA ILE A 113 33.80 10.08 -19.77
C ILE A 113 33.95 9.88 -18.26
N ALA A 114 34.96 10.48 -17.63
CA ALA A 114 35.15 10.42 -16.18
C ALA A 114 33.97 11.07 -15.43
N PHE A 115 33.49 12.23 -15.89
CA PHE A 115 32.35 12.92 -15.31
C PHE A 115 31.06 12.11 -15.46
N VAL A 116 30.79 11.55 -16.63
CA VAL A 116 29.62 10.68 -16.89
C VAL A 116 29.71 9.41 -16.04
N GLY A 117 30.89 8.79 -15.92
CA GLY A 117 31.10 7.63 -15.07
C GLY A 117 30.84 7.93 -13.59
N LEU A 118 31.35 9.04 -13.07
CA LEU A 118 31.09 9.49 -11.70
C LEU A 118 29.61 9.84 -11.48
N PHE A 119 28.98 10.51 -12.44
CA PHE A 119 27.56 10.85 -12.39
C PHE A 119 26.67 9.60 -12.39
N LEU A 120 26.93 8.64 -13.29
CA LEU A 120 26.21 7.37 -13.33
C LEU A 120 26.46 6.52 -12.08
N GLY A 121 27.69 6.51 -11.56
CA GLY A 121 28.02 5.85 -10.30
C GLY A 121 27.29 6.47 -9.10
N TYR A 122 27.20 7.80 -9.06
CA TYR A 122 26.43 8.53 -8.04
C TYR A 122 24.94 8.23 -8.15
N ILE A 123 24.38 8.24 -9.36
CA ILE A 123 22.97 7.88 -9.61
C ILE A 123 22.71 6.42 -9.20
N TYR A 124 23.62 5.50 -9.51
CA TYR A 124 23.50 4.09 -9.08
C TYR A 124 23.54 3.95 -7.56
N TYR A 125 24.46 4.63 -6.89
CA TYR A 125 24.54 4.66 -5.43
C TYR A 125 23.29 5.26 -4.78
N GLN A 126 22.79 6.38 -5.32
CA GLN A 126 21.53 6.99 -4.91
C GLN A 126 20.37 6.01 -5.10
N PHE A 127 20.25 5.42 -6.29
CA PHE A 127 19.18 4.49 -6.61
C PHE A 127 19.16 3.28 -5.67
N THR A 128 20.31 2.68 -5.34
CA THR A 128 20.37 1.53 -4.42
C THR A 128 20.06 1.90 -2.97
N THR A 129 20.42 3.11 -2.52
CA THR A 129 20.11 3.61 -1.17
C THR A 129 18.61 3.90 -1.00
N PHE A 130 17.95 4.37 -2.06
CA PHE A 130 16.52 4.67 -2.06
C PHE A 130 15.62 3.45 -2.34
N ALA A 131 16.05 2.53 -3.21
CA ALA A 131 15.19 1.44 -3.72
C ALA A 131 15.13 0.18 -2.84
N THR A 132 15.84 0.12 -1.71
CA THR A 132 15.81 -1.04 -0.81
C THR A 132 14.62 -1.00 0.12
N LEU A 133 13.75 -2.02 0.06
CA LEU A 133 12.62 -2.18 0.97
C LEU A 133 13.11 -2.52 2.39
N PRO A 134 12.41 -2.08 3.44
CA PRO A 134 12.74 -2.50 4.80
C PRO A 134 12.55 -4.01 4.93
N LYS A 135 13.53 -4.69 5.55
CA LYS A 135 13.43 -6.12 5.83
C LYS A 135 12.21 -6.36 6.73
N LEU A 136 11.39 -7.37 6.43
CA LEU A 136 10.29 -7.79 7.29
C LEU A 136 10.14 -9.31 7.17
N GLU A 137 10.28 -10.01 8.29
CA GLU A 137 10.12 -11.46 8.39
C GLU A 137 9.28 -11.79 9.62
N ILE A 138 8.20 -12.54 9.44
CA ILE A 138 7.42 -13.11 10.54
C ILE A 138 8.10 -14.43 10.95
N THR A 139 8.62 -14.48 12.17
CA THR A 139 9.28 -15.67 12.73
C THR A 139 8.27 -16.63 13.37
N ASP A 140 7.17 -16.10 13.90
CA ASP A 140 6.08 -16.89 14.48
C ASP A 140 4.76 -16.15 14.25
N PRO A 141 3.76 -16.74 13.56
CA PRO A 141 3.83 -18.02 12.86
C PRO A 141 4.71 -17.96 11.60
N SER A 142 5.67 -18.88 11.48
CA SER A 142 6.64 -18.90 10.37
C SER A 142 5.98 -19.22 9.02
N THR A 143 4.90 -20.01 9.02
CA THR A 143 4.08 -20.36 7.86
C THR A 143 2.58 -20.29 8.19
N ASP A 144 1.74 -20.39 7.16
CA ASP A 144 0.32 -20.65 7.34
C ASP A 144 0.11 -21.95 8.12
N GLY A 145 -0.97 -22.03 8.90
CA GLY A 145 -1.17 -23.18 9.77
C GLY A 145 -2.42 -23.15 10.64
N LEU A 146 -2.55 -24.22 11.43
CA LEU A 146 -3.62 -24.42 12.40
C LEU A 146 -3.12 -24.06 13.79
N VAL A 147 -3.94 -23.34 14.55
CA VAL A 147 -3.67 -23.03 15.96
C VAL A 147 -4.86 -23.44 16.83
N ALA A 148 -4.56 -23.87 18.04
CA ALA A 148 -5.56 -24.35 19.01
C ALA A 148 -6.01 -23.26 20.01
N SER A 149 -5.29 -22.13 20.06
CA SER A 149 -5.58 -21.00 20.92
C SER A 149 -6.16 -19.84 20.11
N GLY A 150 -7.13 -19.13 20.69
CA GLY A 150 -7.67 -17.90 20.12
C GLY A 150 -6.71 -16.72 20.26
N ASP A 151 -5.75 -16.79 21.17
CA ASP A 151 -4.68 -15.79 21.29
C ASP A 151 -3.43 -16.30 20.58
N LEU A 152 -2.96 -15.53 19.60
CA LEU A 152 -1.77 -15.84 18.80
C LEU A 152 -0.68 -14.80 19.08
N LEU A 153 0.50 -15.27 19.50
CA LEU A 153 1.68 -14.43 19.61
C LEU A 153 2.34 -14.29 18.25
N VAL A 154 2.32 -13.09 17.68
CA VAL A 154 2.98 -12.75 16.42
C VAL A 154 4.35 -12.17 16.72
N ARG A 155 5.41 -12.83 16.24
CA ARG A 155 6.81 -12.40 16.37
C ARG A 155 7.46 -12.26 15.02
N GLY A 156 8.40 -11.34 14.92
CA GLY A 156 9.21 -11.20 13.73
C GLY A 156 10.40 -10.28 13.92
N VAL A 157 11.12 -10.09 12.82
CA VAL A 157 12.29 -9.21 12.74
C VAL A 157 12.10 -8.24 11.59
N THR A 158 12.44 -6.99 11.84
CA THR A 158 12.43 -5.91 10.84
C THR A 158 13.59 -4.93 11.09
N VAL A 159 13.54 -3.74 10.50
CA VAL A 159 14.50 -2.67 10.75
C VAL A 159 14.37 -2.15 12.18
N PRO A 160 15.48 -1.81 12.89
CA PRO A 160 15.41 -1.21 14.22
C PRO A 160 14.58 0.07 14.26
N GLY A 161 13.70 0.20 15.26
CA GLY A 161 12.84 1.36 15.45
C GLY A 161 11.77 1.59 14.38
N GLY A 162 11.55 0.63 13.48
CA GLY A 162 10.46 0.66 12.49
C GLY A 162 9.09 0.61 13.16
N ARG A 163 8.11 1.32 12.60
CA ARG A 163 6.71 1.22 13.04
C ARG A 163 6.10 -0.01 12.39
N VAL A 164 5.66 -0.96 13.21
CA VAL A 164 5.02 -2.20 12.77
C VAL A 164 3.52 -2.09 13.04
N THR A 165 2.70 -2.42 12.05
CA THR A 165 1.24 -2.49 12.16
C THR A 165 0.82 -3.93 11.91
N VAL A 166 0.09 -4.52 12.84
CA VAL A 166 -0.41 -5.89 12.75
C VAL A 166 -1.93 -5.83 12.68
N THR A 167 -2.50 -6.39 11.61
CA THR A 167 -3.94 -6.41 11.36
C THR A 167 -4.43 -7.84 11.17
N VAL A 168 -5.55 -8.20 11.80
CA VAL A 168 -6.16 -9.54 11.68
C VAL A 168 -7.55 -9.43 11.07
N TYR A 169 -7.80 -10.15 9.98
CA TYR A 169 -9.11 -10.21 9.32
C TYR A 169 -9.77 -11.59 9.46
N PRO A 170 -11.10 -11.67 9.65
CA PRO A 170 -12.00 -10.56 9.94
C PRO A 170 -11.80 -10.07 11.37
N GLY A 171 -11.82 -8.76 11.61
CA GLY A 171 -11.65 -8.21 12.94
C GLY A 171 -11.45 -6.70 12.92
N PRO A 172 -11.80 -5.99 14.00
CA PRO A 172 -11.50 -4.57 14.16
C PRO A 172 -10.07 -4.32 14.69
N GLU A 173 -9.33 -5.38 15.03
CA GLU A 173 -8.06 -5.28 15.72
C GLU A 173 -6.93 -4.86 14.77
N VAL A 174 -6.42 -3.65 14.99
CA VAL A 174 -5.24 -3.09 14.34
C VAL A 174 -4.29 -2.67 15.46
N LEU A 175 -3.13 -3.31 15.53
CA LEU A 175 -2.15 -3.11 16.60
C LEU A 175 -0.91 -2.44 16.03
N ASP A 176 -0.61 -1.25 16.55
CA ASP A 176 0.59 -0.49 16.19
C ASP A 176 1.64 -0.60 17.28
N LEU A 177 2.86 -0.99 16.89
CA LEU A 177 4.02 -1.09 17.78
C LEU A 177 5.28 -0.58 17.09
N ARG A 178 6.38 -0.52 17.84
CA ARG A 178 7.72 -0.28 17.29
C ARG A 178 8.60 -1.49 17.55
N SER A 179 9.43 -1.84 16.58
CA SER A 179 10.49 -2.83 16.76
C SER A 179 11.55 -2.31 17.73
N GLY A 180 12.20 -3.24 18.45
CA GLY A 180 13.33 -2.93 19.32
C GLY A 180 14.57 -2.48 18.56
N ASP A 181 15.63 -2.13 19.30
CA ASP A 181 16.93 -1.75 18.74
C ASP A 181 17.62 -2.91 17.99
N ASP A 182 17.24 -4.14 18.31
CA ASP A 182 17.64 -5.38 17.63
C ASP A 182 16.76 -5.72 16.42
N GLY A 183 15.72 -4.91 16.14
CA GLY A 183 14.76 -5.12 15.06
C GLY A 183 13.65 -6.12 15.39
N ASN A 184 13.65 -6.73 16.59
CA ASN A 184 12.63 -7.70 16.97
C ASN A 184 11.31 -7.00 17.32
N PHE A 185 10.20 -7.65 17.00
CA PHE A 185 8.88 -7.25 17.44
C PHE A 185 8.06 -8.45 17.89
N GLY A 186 7.11 -8.21 18.80
CA GLY A 186 6.25 -9.25 19.34
C GLY A 186 4.95 -8.63 19.84
N VAL A 187 3.81 -9.15 19.40
CA VAL A 187 2.49 -8.72 19.85
C VAL A 187 1.53 -9.89 19.87
N THR A 188 0.67 -9.97 20.87
CA THR A 188 -0.42 -10.95 20.91
C THR A 188 -1.63 -10.38 20.20
N VAL A 189 -2.23 -11.15 19.31
CA VAL A 189 -3.46 -10.81 18.58
C VAL A 189 -4.53 -11.84 18.88
N SER A 190 -5.80 -11.44 18.86
CA SER A 190 -6.91 -12.36 19.03
C SER A 190 -7.46 -12.83 17.66
N LEU A 191 -7.80 -14.11 17.59
CA LEU A 191 -8.28 -14.79 16.40
C LEU A 191 -9.76 -15.12 16.53
N ASN A 192 -10.50 -14.97 15.44
CA ASN A 192 -11.86 -15.45 15.33
C ASN A 192 -11.90 -16.94 14.98
N PRO A 193 -12.89 -17.72 15.45
CA PRO A 193 -13.04 -19.11 15.03
C PRO A 193 -13.09 -19.23 13.50
N GLY A 194 -12.25 -20.12 12.95
CA GLY A 194 -12.09 -20.34 11.52
C GLY A 194 -10.85 -19.65 10.93
N SER A 195 -10.99 -19.16 9.69
CA SER A 195 -9.88 -18.62 8.90
C SER A 195 -9.61 -17.16 9.25
N ASN A 196 -8.39 -16.86 9.68
CA ASN A 196 -7.90 -15.52 9.96
C ASN A 196 -6.78 -15.15 8.99
N HIS A 197 -6.83 -13.96 8.40
CA HIS A 197 -5.78 -13.42 7.55
C HIS A 197 -5.01 -12.34 8.33
N LEU A 198 -3.81 -12.70 8.77
CA LEU A 198 -2.88 -11.84 9.47
C LEU A 198 -2.06 -11.05 8.44
N VAL A 199 -2.02 -9.73 8.58
CA VAL A 199 -1.18 -8.83 7.78
C VAL A 199 -0.27 -8.07 8.72
N VAL A 200 1.04 -8.11 8.44
CA VAL A 200 2.04 -7.32 9.15
C VAL A 200 2.64 -6.35 8.15
N ASP A 201 2.51 -5.06 8.44
CA ASP A 201 3.12 -3.97 7.70
C ASP A 201 4.24 -3.37 8.54
N VAL A 202 5.31 -2.90 7.89
CA VAL A 202 6.33 -2.07 8.52
C VAL A 202 6.51 -0.78 7.75
N LEU A 203 6.73 0.31 8.49
CA LEU A 203 7.15 1.62 8.00
C LEU A 203 8.50 1.99 8.64
N ASP A 204 9.53 2.20 7.81
CA ASP A 204 10.84 2.61 8.27
C ASP A 204 10.96 4.14 8.47
N ALA A 205 12.10 4.59 9.01
CA ALA A 205 12.36 6.00 9.26
C ALA A 205 12.45 6.87 7.99
N ALA A 206 12.70 6.26 6.82
CA ALA A 206 12.72 6.93 5.52
C ALA A 206 11.33 6.96 4.85
N GLY A 207 10.30 6.41 5.51
CA GLY A 207 8.94 6.34 5.01
C GLY A 207 8.68 5.18 4.03
N LYS A 208 9.59 4.22 3.92
CA LYS A 208 9.42 3.04 3.06
C LYS A 208 8.62 1.97 3.79
N THR A 209 7.81 1.23 3.04
CA THR A 209 6.96 0.18 3.59
C THR A 209 7.28 -1.19 3.03
N ASN A 210 7.03 -2.23 3.82
CA ASN A 210 7.01 -3.62 3.37
C ASN A 210 5.90 -4.36 4.12
N HIS A 211 5.37 -5.44 3.53
CA HIS A 211 4.25 -6.18 4.10
C HIS A 211 4.43 -7.69 3.93
N VAL A 212 3.96 -8.46 4.92
CA VAL A 212 3.92 -9.93 4.89
C VAL A 212 2.61 -10.39 5.50
N SER A 213 1.98 -11.41 4.91
CA SER A 213 0.74 -11.99 5.44
C SER A 213 0.87 -13.48 5.79
N ARG A 214 -0.04 -13.94 6.64
CA ARG A 214 -0.23 -15.35 7.02
C ARG A 214 -1.72 -15.68 7.10
N THR A 215 -2.07 -16.90 6.69
CA THR A 215 -3.40 -17.46 6.91
C THR A 215 -3.37 -18.42 8.08
N ILE A 216 -4.09 -18.08 9.15
CA ILE A 216 -4.15 -18.85 10.38
C ILE A 216 -5.56 -19.39 10.59
N GLN A 217 -5.67 -20.71 10.63
CA GLN A 217 -6.92 -21.39 10.94
C GLN A 217 -6.98 -21.61 12.46
N TYR A 218 -7.85 -20.89 13.15
CA TYR A 218 -8.13 -21.12 14.56
C TYR A 218 -9.32 -22.07 14.69
N GLN A 219 -9.05 -23.30 15.13
CA GLN A 219 -10.11 -24.23 15.48
C GLN A 219 -10.46 -24.00 16.95
N ALA A 220 -11.55 -23.27 17.21
CA ALA A 220 -12.06 -23.14 18.56
C ALA A 220 -12.33 -24.53 19.14
N PRO A 221 -12.02 -24.76 20.43
CA PRO A 221 -12.38 -26.02 21.09
C PRO A 221 -13.87 -26.24 20.86
N ALA A 222 -14.25 -27.38 20.30
CA ALA A 222 -15.65 -27.75 20.22
C ALA A 222 -16.20 -27.69 21.64
N THR A 223 -17.09 -26.75 21.93
CA THR A 223 -17.77 -26.69 23.23
C THR A 223 -18.44 -28.05 23.37
N ALA A 224 -17.89 -28.89 24.25
CA ALA A 224 -18.38 -30.25 24.40
C ALA A 224 -19.84 -30.14 24.83
N ILE A 225 -20.75 -30.44 23.90
CA ILE A 225 -22.16 -30.50 24.20
C ILE A 225 -22.31 -31.61 25.23
N GLY A 226 -22.68 -31.22 26.46
CA GLY A 226 -22.89 -32.20 27.52
C GLY A 226 -24.03 -33.16 27.15
N PRO A 227 -24.18 -34.27 27.87
CA PRO A 227 -25.22 -35.25 27.57
C PRO A 227 -26.61 -34.60 27.56
N ALA A 228 -27.50 -35.13 26.72
CA ALA A 228 -28.89 -34.73 26.72
C ALA A 228 -29.52 -35.09 28.08
N PRO A 229 -30.41 -34.23 28.62
CA PRO A 229 -31.07 -34.50 29.87
C PRO A 229 -32.13 -35.60 29.68
N GLN A 230 -32.58 -36.21 30.77
CA GLN A 230 -33.76 -37.06 30.81
C GLN A 230 -35.02 -36.20 30.81
N LEU A 231 -35.96 -36.54 29.93
CA LEU A 231 -37.28 -35.92 29.82
C LEU A 231 -38.32 -37.04 29.70
N ILE A 232 -39.36 -36.95 30.52
CA ILE A 232 -40.55 -37.81 30.44
C ILE A 232 -41.77 -36.91 30.44
N VAL A 233 -42.60 -37.01 29.40
CA VAL A 233 -43.92 -36.36 29.36
C VAL A 233 -44.98 -37.34 29.87
N ASP A 234 -45.57 -37.06 31.03
CA ASP A 234 -46.61 -37.92 31.64
C ASP A 234 -47.98 -37.69 30.99
N GLN A 235 -48.32 -36.42 30.75
CA GLN A 235 -49.57 -36.03 30.10
C GLN A 235 -49.33 -34.95 29.04
N PRO A 236 -50.16 -34.92 27.98
CA PRO A 236 -51.18 -35.91 27.65
C PRO A 236 -50.56 -37.20 27.10
N ALA A 237 -51.29 -38.32 27.17
CA ALA A 237 -50.89 -39.55 26.49
C ALA A 237 -50.75 -39.31 24.98
N ALA A 238 -49.76 -39.94 24.34
CA ALA A 238 -49.56 -39.80 22.90
C ALA A 238 -50.80 -40.29 22.13
N GLY A 239 -51.34 -39.44 21.25
CA GLY A 239 -52.55 -39.74 20.47
C GLY A 239 -53.86 -39.61 21.26
N ALA A 240 -53.85 -39.04 22.47
CA ALA A 240 -55.07 -38.91 23.27
C ALA A 240 -56.11 -38.02 22.58
N THR A 241 -57.38 -38.46 22.64
CA THR A 241 -58.54 -37.61 22.34
C THR A 241 -59.06 -37.04 23.64
N LEU A 242 -59.07 -35.71 23.76
CA LEU A 242 -59.46 -34.97 24.95
C LEU A 242 -60.79 -34.26 24.69
N THR A 243 -61.80 -34.56 25.50
CA THR A 243 -63.17 -34.07 25.27
C THR A 243 -63.61 -33.11 26.38
N ASN A 244 -64.06 -31.91 26.00
CA ASN A 244 -64.58 -30.87 26.91
C ASN A 244 -63.62 -30.42 28.03
N VAL A 245 -62.32 -30.63 27.86
CA VAL A 245 -61.32 -30.30 28.89
C VAL A 245 -60.16 -29.52 28.29
N SER A 246 -59.54 -28.67 29.12
CA SER A 246 -58.22 -28.11 28.82
C SER A 246 -57.16 -29.22 28.81
N VAL A 247 -56.12 -29.07 28.00
CA VAL A 247 -55.01 -30.02 27.95
C VAL A 247 -53.99 -29.71 29.04
N LEU A 248 -53.80 -30.64 29.97
CA LEU A 248 -52.67 -30.60 30.91
C LEU A 248 -51.46 -31.22 30.23
N VAL A 249 -50.38 -30.45 30.10
CA VAL A 249 -49.07 -30.96 29.70
C VAL A 249 -48.20 -31.01 30.94
N SER A 250 -47.82 -32.20 31.38
CA SER A 250 -47.03 -32.40 32.59
C SER A 250 -46.00 -33.50 32.40
N GLY A 251 -44.96 -33.47 33.22
CA GLY A 251 -43.88 -34.43 33.13
C GLY A 251 -42.80 -34.22 34.18
N HIS A 252 -41.73 -34.98 34.03
CA HIS A 252 -40.55 -34.94 34.86
C HIS A 252 -39.29 -34.77 34.01
N VAL A 253 -38.33 -34.07 34.56
CA VAL A 253 -36.98 -33.93 34.03
C VAL A 253 -35.94 -34.17 35.12
N ASP A 254 -34.72 -34.52 34.74
CA ASP A 254 -33.62 -34.55 35.69
C ASP A 254 -33.11 -33.14 36.06
N ARG A 255 -32.26 -33.08 37.08
CA ARG A 255 -31.71 -31.84 37.63
C ARG A 255 -30.73 -31.10 36.70
N SER A 256 -30.30 -31.72 35.60
CA SER A 256 -29.37 -31.10 34.64
C SER A 256 -30.09 -30.12 33.71
N VAL A 257 -31.42 -30.15 33.65
CA VAL A 257 -32.22 -29.23 32.84
C VAL A 257 -32.09 -27.81 33.38
N SER A 258 -31.53 -26.94 32.54
CA SER A 258 -31.44 -25.50 32.77
C SER A 258 -32.61 -24.73 32.15
N ARG A 259 -33.26 -25.31 31.14
CA ARG A 259 -34.36 -24.68 30.40
C ARG A 259 -35.30 -25.74 29.87
N LEU A 260 -36.60 -25.55 30.10
CA LEU A 260 -37.68 -26.34 29.52
C LEU A 260 -38.57 -25.45 28.66
N LEU A 261 -38.91 -25.91 27.46
CA LEU A 261 -39.79 -25.24 26.51
C LEU A 261 -40.95 -26.15 26.15
N ILE A 262 -42.16 -25.61 26.06
CA ILE A 262 -43.31 -26.27 25.42
C ILE A 262 -43.76 -25.37 24.27
N ASN A 263 -43.73 -25.86 23.03
CA ASN A 263 -44.02 -25.09 21.82
C ASN A 263 -43.24 -23.75 21.78
N ASN A 264 -41.94 -23.81 22.13
CA ASN A 264 -41.01 -22.68 22.23
C ASN A 264 -41.29 -21.67 23.36
N ILE A 265 -42.26 -21.92 24.23
CA ILE A 265 -42.57 -21.09 25.41
C ILE A 265 -41.89 -21.70 26.63
N ALA A 266 -41.17 -20.88 27.41
CA ALA A 266 -40.49 -21.35 28.61
C ALA A 266 -41.50 -21.76 29.70
N VAL A 267 -41.27 -22.93 30.27
CA VAL A 267 -42.09 -23.48 31.36
C VAL A 267 -41.22 -23.68 32.59
N ALA A 268 -41.73 -23.25 33.73
CA ALA A 268 -41.04 -23.43 35.00
C ALA A 268 -41.00 -24.91 35.38
N VAL A 269 -39.82 -25.36 35.79
CA VAL A 269 -39.59 -26.68 36.39
C VAL A 269 -39.45 -26.45 37.90
N SER A 270 -40.13 -27.27 38.70
CA SER A 270 -40.01 -27.23 40.15
C SER A 270 -38.63 -27.70 40.62
N SER A 271 -38.31 -27.48 41.90
CA SER A 271 -37.09 -28.02 42.52
C SER A 271 -37.03 -29.56 42.53
N GLU A 272 -38.18 -30.21 42.36
CA GLU A 272 -38.29 -31.68 42.30
C GLU A 272 -38.17 -32.21 40.86
N GLY A 273 -37.99 -31.34 39.86
CA GLY A 273 -37.89 -31.74 38.46
C GLY A 273 -39.24 -31.92 37.76
N THR A 274 -40.34 -31.52 38.39
CA THR A 274 -41.68 -31.60 37.81
C THR A 274 -42.03 -30.35 37.02
N PHE A 275 -42.76 -30.50 35.92
CA PHE A 275 -43.36 -29.39 35.21
C PHE A 275 -44.83 -29.69 34.91
N GLN A 276 -45.63 -28.63 34.86
CA GLN A 276 -47.02 -28.70 34.46
C GLN A 276 -47.47 -27.38 33.86
N SER A 277 -48.27 -27.45 32.80
CA SER A 277 -48.87 -26.27 32.17
C SER A 277 -50.20 -26.67 31.55
N ARG A 278 -51.20 -25.81 31.72
CA ARG A 278 -52.57 -26.04 31.24
C ARG A 278 -52.84 -25.17 30.02
N TYR A 279 -53.29 -25.81 28.94
CA TYR A 279 -53.57 -25.17 27.67
C TYR A 279 -55.05 -25.29 27.33
N TYR A 280 -55.62 -24.19 26.85
CA TYR A 280 -56.97 -24.15 26.33
C TYR A 280 -56.85 -24.00 24.82
N LEU A 281 -57.27 -25.02 24.08
CA LEU A 281 -56.99 -25.16 22.64
C LEU A 281 -58.27 -25.38 21.86
N PRO A 282 -58.41 -24.80 20.66
CA PRO A 282 -59.57 -25.05 19.80
C PRO A 282 -59.66 -26.52 19.40
N ALA A 283 -60.86 -26.93 18.96
CA ALA A 283 -61.09 -28.28 18.46
C ALA A 283 -60.16 -28.64 17.29
N GLY A 284 -59.83 -29.92 17.18
CA GLY A 284 -59.00 -30.47 16.11
C GLY A 284 -57.67 -31.04 16.60
N PRO A 285 -56.80 -31.45 15.66
CA PRO A 285 -55.48 -31.97 15.99
C PRO A 285 -54.58 -30.88 16.58
N GLN A 286 -53.90 -31.20 17.67
CA GLN A 286 -52.98 -30.32 18.38
C GLN A 286 -51.67 -31.05 18.66
N SER A 287 -50.56 -30.32 18.77
CA SER A 287 -49.27 -30.89 19.11
C SER A 287 -48.54 -30.06 20.16
N PHE A 288 -47.84 -30.77 21.05
CA PHE A 288 -46.96 -30.19 22.06
C PHE A 288 -45.56 -30.73 21.87
N ARG A 289 -44.66 -29.84 21.45
CA ARG A 289 -43.22 -30.09 21.42
C ARG A 289 -42.64 -29.67 22.75
N VAL A 290 -42.17 -30.62 23.53
CA VAL A 290 -41.52 -30.39 24.82
C VAL A 290 -40.01 -30.56 24.61
N THR A 291 -39.24 -29.49 24.84
CA THR A 291 -37.79 -29.49 24.65
C THR A 291 -37.12 -29.15 25.98
N ALA A 292 -36.19 -29.99 26.43
CA ALA A 292 -35.37 -29.76 27.61
C ALA A 292 -33.90 -29.57 27.23
N GLN A 293 -33.23 -28.61 27.87
CA GLN A 293 -31.85 -28.23 27.55
C GLN A 293 -30.99 -28.08 28.81
N THR A 294 -29.77 -28.62 28.78
CA THR A 294 -28.74 -28.43 29.82
C THR A 294 -27.94 -27.16 29.59
N SER A 295 -27.25 -26.67 30.63
CA SER A 295 -26.39 -25.48 30.53
C SER A 295 -25.22 -25.67 29.56
N SER A 296 -24.79 -26.91 29.34
CA SER A 296 -23.78 -27.31 28.35
C SER A 296 -24.33 -27.44 26.92
N GLY A 297 -25.61 -27.12 26.69
CA GLY A 297 -26.24 -27.15 25.38
C GLY A 297 -26.81 -28.50 24.93
N GLY A 298 -26.72 -29.55 25.75
CA GLY A 298 -27.33 -30.85 25.45
C GLY A 298 -28.85 -30.73 25.46
N THR A 299 -29.52 -31.27 24.43
CA THR A 299 -30.98 -31.13 24.25
C THR A 299 -31.67 -32.47 24.04
N VAL A 300 -32.89 -32.59 24.55
CA VAL A 300 -33.83 -33.66 24.24
C VAL A 300 -35.18 -33.04 23.86
N GLU A 301 -35.89 -33.67 22.94
CA GLU A 301 -37.22 -33.23 22.50
C GLU A 301 -38.19 -34.42 22.49
N GLU A 302 -39.40 -34.19 23.01
CA GLU A 302 -40.50 -35.13 22.94
C GLU A 302 -41.75 -34.42 22.39
N THR A 303 -42.45 -35.05 21.44
CA THR A 303 -43.67 -34.49 20.85
C THR A 303 -44.90 -35.31 21.25
N ARG A 304 -45.93 -34.64 21.78
CA ARG A 304 -47.25 -35.22 22.05
C ARG A 304 -48.31 -34.67 21.11
N ASN A 305 -48.82 -35.52 20.24
CA ASN A 305 -49.98 -35.22 19.38
C ASN A 305 -51.26 -35.61 20.11
N VAL A 306 -52.27 -34.75 20.09
CA VAL A 306 -53.59 -35.00 20.68
C VAL A 306 -54.69 -34.49 19.75
N VAL A 307 -55.92 -34.90 19.97
CA VAL A 307 -57.10 -34.35 19.30
C VAL A 307 -58.02 -33.76 20.37
N VAL A 308 -58.37 -32.48 20.23
CA VAL A 308 -59.30 -31.80 21.13
C VAL A 308 -60.69 -31.82 20.50
N VAL A 309 -61.69 -32.25 21.26
CA VAL A 309 -63.09 -32.31 20.84
C VAL A 309 -63.95 -31.58 21.87
N TYR A 310 -64.89 -30.79 21.40
CA TYR A 310 -65.92 -30.19 22.25
C TYR A 310 -67.28 -30.77 21.86
N THR A 311 -67.96 -31.39 22.82
CA THR A 311 -69.36 -31.86 22.70
C THR A 311 -70.31 -31.03 23.58
N ALA A 312 -69.77 -30.08 24.32
CA ALA A 312 -70.47 -29.12 25.17
C ALA A 312 -69.86 -27.72 24.98
N ALA A 313 -70.58 -26.67 25.37
CA ALA A 313 -70.01 -25.34 25.56
C ALA A 313 -69.12 -25.34 26.79
N VAL A 314 -67.81 -25.20 26.61
CA VAL A 314 -66.83 -25.07 27.70
C VAL A 314 -66.37 -23.62 27.77
N VAL A 315 -66.73 -22.94 28.85
CA VAL A 315 -66.48 -21.51 29.05
C VAL A 315 -65.59 -21.32 30.28
N ASN A 316 -64.37 -20.85 30.07
CA ASN A 316 -63.44 -20.49 31.14
C ASN A 316 -63.34 -18.97 31.22
N VAL A 317 -63.62 -18.40 32.39
CA VAL A 317 -63.53 -16.97 32.64
C VAL A 317 -62.30 -16.68 33.49
N PHE A 318 -61.48 -15.75 33.02
CA PHE A 318 -60.31 -15.24 33.73
C PHE A 318 -60.56 -13.78 34.08
N VAL A 319 -60.57 -13.47 35.37
CA VAL A 319 -60.74 -12.09 35.84
C VAL A 319 -59.39 -11.41 35.87
N ARG A 320 -59.23 -10.38 35.02
CA ARG A 320 -57.98 -9.67 34.79
C ARG A 320 -58.22 -8.17 34.58
N GLY A 321 -57.40 -7.33 35.20
CA GLY A 321 -57.48 -5.87 35.05
C GLY A 321 -58.56 -5.22 35.92
N GLY A 322 -59.02 -5.92 36.97
CA GLY A 322 -59.96 -5.41 37.97
C GLY A 322 -61.03 -6.42 38.37
N ASP A 323 -61.81 -6.07 39.40
CA ASP A 323 -62.90 -6.90 39.89
C ASP A 323 -64.10 -6.88 38.93
N THR A 324 -64.90 -7.96 38.95
CA THR A 324 -66.15 -8.05 38.19
C THR A 324 -67.19 -8.87 38.94
N TRP A 325 -68.44 -8.40 39.00
CA TRP A 325 -69.55 -9.23 39.43
C TRP A 325 -69.91 -10.21 38.31
N LEU A 326 -70.07 -11.50 38.61
CA LEU A 326 -70.33 -12.52 37.59
C LEU A 326 -71.43 -13.48 38.04
N LEU A 327 -72.47 -13.60 37.22
CA LEU A 327 -73.53 -14.61 37.32
C LEU A 327 -73.44 -15.55 36.11
N ALA A 328 -73.50 -16.84 36.37
CA ALA A 328 -73.47 -17.87 35.35
C ALA A 328 -74.72 -18.75 35.44
N THR A 329 -75.36 -19.00 34.31
CA THR A 329 -76.48 -19.93 34.18
C THR A 329 -76.06 -21.02 33.20
N VAL A 330 -76.21 -22.30 33.58
CA VAL A 330 -75.87 -23.47 32.75
C VAL A 330 -77.13 -24.29 32.53
N ASP A 331 -77.46 -24.55 31.26
CA ASP A 331 -78.64 -25.31 30.84
C ASP A 331 -79.95 -24.81 31.49
N GLY A 332 -80.05 -23.48 31.67
CA GLY A 332 -81.22 -22.80 32.24
C GLY A 332 -81.26 -22.70 33.77
N ALA A 333 -80.25 -23.21 34.49
CA ALA A 333 -80.15 -23.13 35.95
C ALA A 333 -78.94 -22.30 36.40
N ASP A 334 -79.12 -21.44 37.42
CA ASP A 334 -78.03 -20.64 37.98
C ASP A 334 -76.99 -21.53 38.67
N VAL A 335 -75.71 -21.26 38.41
CA VAL A 335 -74.60 -22.03 38.97
C VAL A 335 -74.36 -21.59 40.41
N ALA A 336 -74.41 -22.55 41.33
CA ALA A 336 -74.11 -22.32 42.73
C ALA A 336 -72.71 -21.70 42.92
N GLY A 337 -72.63 -20.62 43.70
CA GLY A 337 -71.38 -19.89 43.95
C GLY A 337 -71.02 -18.83 42.89
N SER A 338 -71.80 -18.74 41.80
CA SER A 338 -71.82 -17.54 40.95
C SER A 338 -72.75 -16.46 41.56
N GLY A 339 -72.97 -15.35 40.86
CA GLY A 339 -73.78 -14.23 41.35
C GLY A 339 -73.06 -13.36 42.40
N ARG A 340 -71.73 -13.36 42.38
CA ARG A 340 -70.88 -12.63 43.34
C ARG A 340 -69.81 -11.81 42.63
N VAL A 341 -69.12 -10.97 43.39
CA VAL A 341 -67.90 -10.29 42.90
C VAL A 341 -66.76 -11.29 42.86
N TYR A 342 -66.13 -11.40 41.69
CA TYR A 342 -64.87 -12.10 41.49
C TYR A 342 -63.73 -11.09 41.48
N LYS A 343 -62.65 -11.43 42.17
CA LYS A 343 -61.48 -10.57 42.32
C LYS A 343 -60.51 -10.72 41.17
N ASP A 344 -59.75 -9.67 40.88
CA ASP A 344 -58.63 -9.75 39.94
C ASP A 344 -57.71 -10.93 40.30
N GLY A 345 -57.42 -11.79 39.34
CA GLY A 345 -56.71 -13.05 39.59
C GLY A 345 -57.60 -14.29 39.55
N GLU A 346 -58.86 -14.20 40.00
CA GLU A 346 -59.77 -15.35 40.09
C GLU A 346 -60.17 -15.92 38.73
N THR A 347 -60.53 -17.19 38.71
CA THR A 347 -61.01 -17.91 37.53
C THR A 347 -62.28 -18.69 37.83
N ALA A 348 -63.09 -18.93 36.80
CA ALA A 348 -64.28 -19.77 36.86
C ALA A 348 -64.41 -20.59 35.58
N ALA A 349 -64.97 -21.80 35.66
CA ALA A 349 -65.18 -22.66 34.52
C ALA A 349 -66.59 -23.24 34.54
N PHE A 350 -67.23 -23.26 33.37
CA PHE A 350 -68.61 -23.70 33.20
C PHE A 350 -68.71 -24.60 31.97
N ILE A 351 -69.50 -25.67 32.08
CA ILE A 351 -69.67 -26.66 31.02
C ILE A 351 -71.15 -27.06 30.94
N GLY A 352 -71.75 -26.98 29.75
CA GLY A 352 -73.14 -27.38 29.51
C GLY A 352 -73.52 -27.36 28.02
N LYS A 353 -74.77 -27.62 27.68
CA LYS A 353 -75.28 -27.44 26.30
C LYS A 353 -75.42 -25.97 25.97
N GLU A 354 -75.86 -25.17 26.94
CA GLU A 354 -75.90 -23.71 26.91
C GLU A 354 -75.28 -23.16 28.19
N VAL A 355 -74.35 -22.20 28.05
CA VAL A 355 -73.75 -21.45 29.15
C VAL A 355 -73.99 -19.97 28.92
N ARG A 356 -74.63 -19.30 29.87
CA ARG A 356 -74.86 -17.86 29.86
C ARG A 356 -74.03 -17.20 30.95
N ILE A 357 -73.24 -16.19 30.58
CA ILE A 357 -72.41 -15.42 31.51
C ILE A 357 -72.86 -13.97 31.48
N ARG A 358 -73.22 -13.44 32.65
CA ARG A 358 -73.50 -12.02 32.88
C ARG A 358 -72.40 -11.43 33.76
N ALA A 359 -71.68 -10.44 33.25
CA ALA A 359 -70.59 -9.77 33.93
C ALA A 359 -70.93 -8.29 34.17
N GLY A 360 -70.62 -7.77 35.36
CA GLY A 360 -70.85 -6.37 35.73
C GLY A 360 -69.75 -5.40 35.25
N ASN A 361 -68.55 -5.93 35.00
CA ASN A 361 -67.46 -5.24 34.34
C ASN A 361 -66.94 -6.15 33.21
N GLY A 362 -67.52 -5.97 32.01
CA GLY A 362 -67.26 -6.83 30.86
C GLY A 362 -65.80 -6.88 30.42
N ALA A 363 -65.06 -5.77 30.50
CA ALA A 363 -63.64 -5.75 30.11
C ALA A 363 -62.75 -6.62 31.01
N ALA A 364 -63.11 -6.77 32.29
CA ALA A 364 -62.34 -7.57 33.23
C ALA A 364 -62.59 -9.08 33.12
N ALA A 365 -63.71 -9.49 32.51
CA ALA A 365 -64.07 -10.88 32.30
C ALA A 365 -63.56 -11.37 30.93
N GLN A 366 -62.32 -11.86 30.88
CA GLN A 366 -61.77 -12.47 29.67
C GLN A 366 -62.22 -13.92 29.56
N VAL A 367 -62.68 -14.35 28.39
CA VAL A 367 -63.34 -15.66 28.25
C VAL A 367 -62.63 -16.52 27.23
N ILE A 368 -62.36 -17.78 27.57
CA ILE A 368 -61.97 -18.79 26.61
C ILE A 368 -63.15 -19.74 26.43
N TYR A 369 -63.71 -19.74 25.23
CA TYR A 369 -64.82 -20.61 24.84
C TYR A 369 -64.32 -21.66 23.86
N ASN A 370 -64.51 -22.94 24.21
CA ASN A 370 -64.04 -24.08 23.44
C ASN A 370 -62.57 -23.92 22.98
N GLY A 371 -61.74 -23.44 23.91
CA GLY A 371 -60.32 -23.23 23.71
C GLY A 371 -59.92 -22.03 22.85
N GLN A 372 -60.88 -21.26 22.34
CA GLN A 372 -60.64 -20.02 21.62
C GLN A 372 -60.78 -18.83 22.58
N LEU A 373 -59.77 -17.97 22.64
CA LEU A 373 -59.83 -16.73 23.40
C LEU A 373 -60.83 -15.77 22.75
N ILE A 374 -61.81 -15.39 23.54
CA ILE A 374 -62.73 -14.28 23.31
C ILE A 374 -62.26 -13.18 24.26
N ALA A 375 -61.87 -12.03 23.72
CA ALA A 375 -61.50 -10.86 24.53
C ALA A 375 -62.61 -10.50 25.54
N GLY A 376 -62.36 -9.52 26.43
CA GLY A 376 -63.32 -9.11 27.46
C GLY A 376 -64.77 -9.08 26.94
N LEU A 377 -65.72 -9.61 27.72
CA LEU A 377 -67.11 -9.79 27.31
C LEU A 377 -67.79 -8.49 26.81
N GLY A 378 -67.27 -7.33 27.25
CA GLY A 378 -67.72 -5.98 26.91
C GLY A 378 -66.67 -4.92 27.28
N LYS A 379 -67.09 -3.66 27.40
CA LYS A 379 -66.24 -2.52 27.78
C LYS A 379 -66.03 -2.42 29.30
N GLN A 380 -65.13 -1.53 29.71
CA GLN A 380 -64.85 -1.27 31.12
C GLN A 380 -66.11 -0.70 31.81
N GLY A 381 -66.55 -1.34 32.89
CA GLY A 381 -67.76 -0.98 33.65
C GLY A 381 -69.08 -1.31 32.95
N GLU A 382 -69.05 -1.94 31.77
CA GLU A 382 -70.26 -2.36 31.07
C GLU A 382 -70.81 -3.65 31.69
N VAL A 383 -72.10 -3.65 32.03
CA VAL A 383 -72.84 -4.87 32.36
C VAL A 383 -73.24 -5.56 31.06
N VAL A 384 -72.69 -6.74 30.81
CA VAL A 384 -72.88 -7.47 29.55
C VAL A 384 -73.29 -8.91 29.82
N GLU A 385 -74.14 -9.45 28.95
CA GLU A 385 -74.54 -10.86 28.95
C GLU A 385 -74.16 -11.50 27.62
N ARG A 386 -73.57 -12.70 27.68
CA ARG A 386 -73.22 -13.53 26.52
C ARG A 386 -73.70 -14.96 26.73
N VAL A 387 -74.12 -15.59 25.64
CA VAL A 387 -74.58 -16.98 25.60
C VAL A 387 -73.63 -17.78 24.71
N PHE A 388 -73.21 -18.94 25.20
CA PHE A 388 -72.32 -19.89 24.55
C PHE A 388 -73.04 -21.23 24.44
N VAL A 389 -73.07 -21.82 23.25
CA VAL A 389 -73.79 -23.09 22.98
C VAL A 389 -72.83 -24.18 22.53
N ALA A 390 -73.16 -25.45 22.74
CA ALA A 390 -72.38 -26.54 22.17
C ALA A 390 -72.37 -26.44 20.63
N GLN A 391 -71.22 -26.74 20.01
CA GLN A 391 -71.05 -26.70 18.55
C GLN A 391 -71.21 -28.08 17.92
#